data_AF-A0A3F3NNE8-F1
#
_entry.id   AF-A0A3F3NNE8-F1
#
_cell.length_a   1.000
_cell.length_b   1.000
_cell.length_c   1.000
_cell.angle_alpha   90.00
_cell.angle_beta   90.00
_cell.angle_gamma   90.00
#
_symmetry.space_group_name_H-M   'P 1'
#
loop_
_entity.id
_entity.type
_entity.pdbx_description
1 polymer ?
#
loop_
_entity_poly.entity_id
_entity_poly.type
_entity_poly.pdbx_seq_one_letter_code
_entity_poly.pdbx_strand_id
1 'polypeptide(L)' 'MKSDVQIAKIIELEEEDAVLTIEKKINVCIPYDYFNMYPGIGDLVELYQDESNILVIHHEI' A
#
# COMPACT_ATOMS: atom_id res chain seq x y z
N MET A 1 -4.42 18.89 9.17
CA MET A 1 -5.40 18.14 8.35
C MET A 1 -5.29 16.68 8.73
N LYS A 2 -6.42 15.95 8.85
CA LYS A 2 -6.38 14.53 9.23
C LYS A 2 -5.83 13.74 8.05
N SER A 3 -4.59 13.30 8.13
CA SER A 3 -4.10 12.24 7.27
C SER A 3 -4.82 10.96 7.72
N ASP A 4 -5.81 10.51 6.95
CA ASP A 4 -6.45 9.21 7.18
C ASP A 4 -5.42 8.14 6.80
N VAL A 5 -4.69 7.65 7.81
CA VAL A 5 -3.74 6.55 7.64
C VAL A 5 -4.55 5.26 7.51
N GLN A 6 -4.43 4.61 6.36
CA GLN A 6 -5.11 3.35 6.08
C GLN A 6 -4.11 2.22 6.06
N ILE A 7 -4.39 1.15 6.81
CA ILE A 7 -3.56 -0.05 6.77
C ILE A 7 -4.07 -0.96 5.65
N ALA A 8 -3.16 -1.31 4.76
CA ALA A 8 -3.42 -2.23 3.65
C ALA A 8 -2.54 -3.47 3.76
N LYS A 9 -3.06 -4.59 3.27
CA LYS A 9 -2.31 -5.84 3.17
C LYS A 9 -2.06 -6.17 1.71
N ILE A 10 -0.82 -6.48 1.36
CA ILE A 10 -0.48 -6.95 0.01
C ILE A 10 -1.03 -8.37 -0.16
N ILE A 11 -1.91 -8.55 -1.14
CA ILE A 11 -2.59 -9.81 -1.42
C ILE A 11 -2.08 -10.48 -2.71
N GLU A 12 -1.53 -9.69 -3.63
CA GLU A 12 -1.03 -10.17 -4.92
C GLU A 12 0.09 -9.24 -5.41
N LEU A 13 0.99 -9.81 -6.21
CA LEU A 13 2.11 -9.12 -6.85
C LEU A 13 2.01 -9.40 -8.35
N GLU A 14 1.87 -8.34 -9.14
CA GLU A 14 1.88 -8.38 -10.60
C GLU A 14 3.29 -8.07 -11.13
N GLU A 15 3.44 -7.91 -12.44
CA GLU A 15 4.75 -7.70 -13.05
C GLU A 15 5.39 -6.36 -12.65
N GLU A 16 4.58 -5.31 -12.49
CA GLU A 16 5.02 -3.94 -12.17
C GLU A 16 4.29 -3.31 -10.96
N ASP A 17 3.22 -3.96 -10.48
CA ASP A 17 2.31 -3.43 -9.46
C ASP A 17 2.10 -4.43 -8.31
N ALA A 18 1.88 -3.91 -7.10
CA ALA A 18 1.36 -4.68 -5.98
C ALA A 18 -0.14 -4.41 -5.80
N VAL A 19 -0.92 -5.47 -5.61
CA VAL A 19 -2.33 -5.36 -5.23
C VAL A 19 -2.45 -5.43 -3.72
N LEU A 20 -3.01 -4.37 -3.14
CA LEU A 20 -3.24 -4.26 -1.71
C LEU A 20 -4.71 -4.21 -1.40
N THR A 21 -5.11 -4.84 -0.31
CA THR A 21 -6.48 -4.79 0.21
C THR A 21 -6.52 -3.91 1.46
N ILE A 22 -7.36 -2.87 1.44
CA ILE A 22 -7.66 -1.99 2.57
C ILE A 22 -8.92 -2.52 3.26
N GLU A 23 -8.84 -2.78 4.56
CA GLU A 23 -9.95 -3.27 5.40
C GLU A 23 -10.76 -4.46 4.81
N LYS A 24 -10.10 -5.27 3.95
CA LYS A 24 -10.71 -6.41 3.22
C LYS A 24 -11.90 -6.04 2.33
N LYS A 25 -12.01 -4.78 1.89
CA LYS A 25 -13.14 -4.30 1.07
C LYS A 25 -12.72 -3.55 -0.18
N ILE A 26 -11.54 -2.93 -0.18
CA ILE A 26 -11.07 -2.10 -1.29
C ILE A 26 -9.73 -2.65 -1.74
N ASN A 27 -9.63 -3.00 -3.03
CA ASN A 27 -8.36 -3.34 -3.65
C ASN A 27 -7.78 -2.10 -4.33
N VAL A 28 -6.50 -1.85 -4.11
CA VAL A 28 -5.72 -0.79 -4.77
C VAL A 28 -4.49 -1.43 -5.41
N CYS A 29 -4.18 -1.01 -6.63
CA CYS A 29 -2.91 -1.37 -7.28
C CYS A 29 -1.94 -0.20 -7.08
N ILE A 30 -0.75 -0.50 -6.59
CA ILE A 30 0.31 0.48 -6.40
C ILE A 30 1.55 -0.01 -7.16
N PRO A 31 2.14 0.84 -8.02
CA PRO A 31 3.38 0.50 -8.70
C PRO A 31 4.55 0.31 -7.73
N TYR A 32 5.48 -0.59 -8.07
CA TYR A 32 6.65 -0.86 -7.23
C TYR A 32 7.51 0.37 -6.94
N ASP A 33 7.51 1.38 -7.82
CA ASP A 33 8.19 2.66 -7.62
C ASP A 33 7.74 3.43 -6.37
N TYR A 34 6.54 3.18 -5.86
CA TYR A 34 6.02 3.85 -4.66
C TYR A 34 6.41 3.14 -3.36
N PHE A 35 7.09 1.99 -3.44
CA PHE A 35 7.56 1.27 -2.28
C PHE A 35 9.04 1.52 -2.05
N ASN A 36 9.40 1.77 -0.79
CA ASN A 36 10.80 1.91 -0.39
C ASN A 36 11.60 0.60 -0.49
N MET A 37 10.90 -0.55 -0.55
CA MET A 37 11.47 -1.89 -0.68
C MET A 37 10.54 -2.77 -1.51
N TYR A 38 11.06 -3.87 -2.05
CA TYR A 38 10.25 -4.79 -2.83
C TYR A 38 9.12 -5.39 -1.95
N PRO A 39 7.84 -5.21 -2.32
CA PRO A 39 6.73 -5.65 -1.50
C PRO A 39 6.61 -7.18 -1.48
N GLY A 40 6.29 -7.76 -0.32
CA GLY A 40 5.99 -9.17 -0.16
C GLY A 40 4.50 -9.47 -0.03
N ILE A 41 4.05 -10.60 -0.59
CA ILE A 41 2.68 -11.07 -0.35
C ILE A 41 2.51 -11.37 1.14
N GLY A 42 1.50 -10.75 1.75
CA GLY A 42 1.24 -10.88 3.18
C GLY A 42 1.70 -9.70 4.01
N ASP A 43 2.54 -8.82 3.45
CA ASP A 43 3.06 -7.65 4.15
C ASP A 43 1.95 -6.64 4.42
N LEU A 44 2.11 -5.92 5.54
CA LEU A 44 1.24 -4.83 5.94
C LEU A 44 1.96 -3.52 5.65
N VAL A 45 1.26 -2.61 4.97
CA VAL A 45 1.78 -1.28 4.66
C VAL A 45 0.76 -0.23 5.07
N GLU A 46 1.27 0.94 5.42
CA GLU A 46 0.46 2.12 5.70
C GLU A 46 0.36 2.96 4.43
N LEU A 47 -0.87 3.19 3.99
CA LEU A 47 -1.20 4.07 2.88
C LEU A 47 -1.53 5.45 3.43
N TYR A 48 -0.84 6.45 2.90
CA TYR A 48 -1.05 7.86 3.18
C TYR A 48 -1.61 8.51 1.92
N GLN A 49 -2.83 9.03 2.00
CA GLN A 49 -3.40 9.83 0.92
C GLN A 49 -3.31 11.31 1.30
N ASP A 50 -2.48 12.05 0.58
CA ASP A 50 -2.46 13.52 0.64
C ASP A 50 -3.24 14.08 -0.57
N GLU A 51 -3.56 15.38 -0.59
CA GLU A 51 -4.59 15.99 -1.46
C GLU A 51 -4.40 15.76 -2.98
N SER A 52 -3.30 15.16 -3.42
CA SER A 52 -3.09 14.72 -4.81
C SER A 52 -2.26 13.44 -4.99
N ASN A 53 -1.71 12.82 -3.94
CA ASN A 53 -0.77 11.69 -4.09
C ASN A 53 -0.99 10.61 -3.02
N ILE A 54 -0.80 9.34 -3.41
CA ILE A 54 -0.75 8.19 -2.51
C ILE A 54 0.72 7.88 -2.21
N LEU A 55 1.08 7.87 -0.93
CA LEU A 55 2.40 7.49 -0.42
C LEU A 55 2.27 6.17 0.34
N VAL A 56 3.20 5.23 0.11
CA VAL A 56 3.19 3.92 0.77
C VAL A 56 4.40 3.78 1.68
N ILE A 57 4.17 3.52 2.96
CA ILE A 57 5.22 3.29 3.95
C ILE A 57 5.10 1.85 4.46
N HIS A 58 6.19 1.08 4.34
CA HIS A 58 6.27 -0.26 4.93
C HIS A 58 6.32 -0.15 6.45
N HIS A 59 5.48 -0.92 7.13
CA HIS A 59 5.49 -1.00 8.59
C HIS A 59 6.40 -2.17 9.00
N GLU A 60 7.63 -1.88 9.41
CA GLU A 60 8.49 -2.87 10.05
C GLU A 60 7.96 -3.15 11.48
N ILE A 61 7.53 -4.38 11.74
CA ILE A 61 7.15 -4.87 13.09
C ILE A 61 8.35 -5.56 13.73
#